data_AF-A0A7V1MZ79-F1
#
_entry.id   AF-A0A7V1MZ79-F1
#
_cell.length_a   1.000
_cell.length_b   1.000
_cell.length_c   1.000
_cell.angle_alpha   90.00
_cell.angle_beta   90.00
_cell.angle_gamma   90.00
#
_symmetry.space_group_name_H-M   'P 1'
#
loop_
_entity.id
_entity.type
_entity.pdbx_description
1 polymer ?
#
loop_
_entity_poly.entity_id
_entity_poly.type
_entity_poly.pdbx_seq_one_letter_code
_entity_poly.pdbx_strand_id
1 'polypeptide(L)'
;MKVYNDINILPQFKSSVITIGSFDGVHTAHQKILKLLTAKAREYDTESVVITFEPHPRMVLSQNDDDFKLLSTREEKIELLESLGVDNFVIVPFTVEFSQINPREYIEKFICQNFNPKVVILGYDHRFGLNRGGDIDLIRQYEKQCGFKVIQIEKEEYEDMAISSSKIRNYLLQGDVETANILLGRYYSFTGIVVHGNKVGRKIGFRTANLKIAQEKLVPADGVYAVYVVIEENRFKGMMYIGKKYYGNNPGERVLEVNIFDFHKDIYGEKVKIEIVEFIRPGIKFKTKEQVISQLSEDKAEVLKVFKSIQPQKSLKKNIAIVILNYNGVDFLEEFLDTVLHFTHLPIRYIIADNASTDNSVEYLRKYFPEVEVYELESNYGFSLGYNRVIKSLKDLDYVVFLNSDVEVTEGWL
;
A
#
# COMPACT_ATOMS: atom_id res chain seq x y z
N MET A 1 11.08 -12.56 5.03
CA MET A 1 11.91 -11.50 5.64
C MET A 1 12.43 -11.98 7.00
N LYS A 2 13.59 -11.50 7.47
CA LYS A 2 14.10 -11.77 8.83
C LYS A 2 13.64 -10.67 9.78
N VAL A 3 13.25 -11.04 11.00
CA VAL A 3 12.77 -10.09 12.03
C VAL A 3 13.69 -10.14 13.25
N TYR A 4 14.15 -8.96 13.67
CA TYR A 4 15.03 -8.80 14.83
C TYR A 4 14.35 -7.91 15.88
N ASN A 5 14.28 -8.39 17.11
CA ASN A 5 13.60 -7.70 18.22
C ASN A 5 14.56 -7.16 19.28
N ASP A 6 15.87 -7.39 19.12
CA ASP A 6 16.91 -6.98 20.05
C ASP A 6 18.10 -6.44 19.27
N ILE A 7 18.43 -5.17 19.52
CA ILE A 7 19.56 -4.49 18.87
C ILE A 7 20.91 -5.08 19.28
N ASN A 8 20.99 -5.78 20.41
CA ASN A 8 22.22 -6.40 20.90
C ASN A 8 22.55 -7.73 20.19
N ILE A 9 21.59 -8.29 19.44
CA ILE A 9 21.71 -9.58 18.76
C ILE A 9 21.50 -9.42 17.24
N LEU A 10 21.82 -8.24 16.71
CA LEU A 10 21.78 -8.02 15.27
C LEU A 10 22.87 -8.83 14.59
N PRO A 11 22.60 -9.36 13.38
CA PRO A 11 23.64 -9.96 12.58
C PRO A 11 24.64 -8.86 12.21
N GLN A 12 25.88 -9.25 11.96
CA GLN A 12 26.82 -8.32 11.35
C GLN A 12 26.44 -8.12 9.88
N PHE A 13 25.72 -7.04 9.58
CA PHE A 13 25.36 -6.68 8.22
C PHE A 13 26.63 -6.37 7.43
N LYS A 14 26.86 -7.11 6.33
CA LYS A 14 28.02 -6.87 5.46
C LYS A 14 27.93 -5.51 4.78
N SER A 15 26.73 -5.12 4.38
CA SER A 15 26.35 -3.80 3.90
C SER A 15 24.83 -3.75 3.76
N SER A 16 24.22 -2.58 3.94
CA SER A 16 22.76 -2.45 3.88
C SER A 16 22.27 -1.14 3.27
N VAL A 17 21.06 -1.16 2.72
CA VAL A 17 20.26 0.06 2.52
C VAL A 17 19.24 0.11 3.63
N ILE A 18 19.20 1.22 4.37
CA ILE A 18 18.34 1.34 5.54
C ILE A 18 17.31 2.45 5.38
N THR A 19 16.16 2.27 6.03
CA THR A 19 15.21 3.34 6.29
C THR A 19 14.67 3.24 7.72
N ILE A 20 14.29 4.37 8.31
CA ILE A 20 13.92 4.48 9.72
C ILE A 20 12.56 5.17 9.84
N GLY A 21 11.62 4.53 10.53
CA GLY A 21 10.29 5.11 10.72
C GLY A 21 9.33 4.22 11.50
N SER A 22 8.19 4.79 11.92
CA SER A 22 7.13 3.99 12.54
C SER A 22 6.43 3.08 11.54
N PHE A 23 6.36 3.50 10.27
CA PHE A 23 5.67 2.82 9.17
C PHE A 23 4.25 2.36 9.53
N ASP A 24 3.57 3.10 10.42
CA ASP A 24 2.27 2.66 10.93
C ASP A 24 1.21 2.72 9.82
N GLY A 25 0.63 1.56 9.53
CA GLY A 25 -0.34 1.35 8.45
C GLY A 25 0.27 1.18 7.06
N VAL A 26 1.59 1.36 6.87
CA VAL A 26 2.30 1.20 5.57
C VAL A 26 1.49 1.78 4.38
N HIS A 27 1.08 3.05 4.52
CA HIS A 27 0.31 3.77 3.50
C HIS A 27 1.11 4.01 2.22
N THR A 28 0.49 4.52 1.15
CA THR A 28 1.13 4.65 -0.17
C THR A 28 2.43 5.46 -0.13
N ALA A 29 2.50 6.54 0.66
CA ALA A 29 3.76 7.26 0.84
C ALA A 29 4.88 6.38 1.48
N HIS A 30 4.58 5.58 2.50
CA HIS A 30 5.53 4.60 3.03
C HIS A 30 5.92 3.55 1.97
N GLN A 31 4.96 3.11 1.15
CA GLN A 31 5.23 2.12 0.10
C GLN A 31 6.22 2.67 -0.94
N LYS A 32 6.18 3.98 -1.26
CA LYS A 32 7.19 4.61 -2.12
C LYS A 32 8.60 4.49 -1.50
N ILE A 33 8.74 4.83 -0.20
CA ILE A 33 10.02 4.68 0.53
C ILE A 33 10.52 3.24 0.48
N LEU A 34 9.64 2.28 0.73
CA LEU A 34 9.98 0.85 0.81
C LEU A 34 10.31 0.25 -0.56
N LYS A 35 9.66 0.71 -1.63
CA LYS A 35 10.02 0.36 -3.01
C LYS A 35 11.40 0.91 -3.38
N LEU A 36 11.69 2.16 -3.03
CA LEU A 36 13.02 2.74 -3.24
C LEU A 36 14.09 2.00 -2.44
N LEU A 37 13.81 1.67 -1.18
CA LEU A 37 14.68 0.87 -0.32
C LEU A 37 15.07 -0.45 -0.98
N THR A 38 14.08 -1.21 -1.45
CA THR A 38 14.33 -2.52 -2.06
C THR A 38 14.98 -2.41 -3.44
N ALA A 39 14.64 -1.39 -4.23
CA ALA A 39 15.31 -1.10 -5.50
C ALA A 39 16.80 -0.75 -5.29
N LYS A 40 17.12 0.12 -4.33
CA LYS A 40 18.50 0.50 -4.00
C LYS A 40 19.28 -0.67 -3.40
N ALA A 41 18.66 -1.48 -2.55
CA ALA A 41 19.29 -2.69 -2.02
C ALA A 41 19.77 -3.62 -3.15
N ARG A 42 18.91 -3.83 -4.18
CA ARG A 42 19.26 -4.58 -5.39
C ARG A 42 20.33 -3.91 -6.24
N GLU A 43 20.23 -2.60 -6.49
CA GLU A 43 21.22 -1.82 -7.25
C GLU A 43 22.63 -1.96 -6.66
N TYR A 44 22.74 -1.97 -5.33
CA TYR A 44 24.02 -2.02 -4.64
C TYR A 44 24.50 -3.43 -4.28
N ASP A 45 23.73 -4.48 -4.59
CA ASP A 45 23.94 -5.87 -4.16
C ASP A 45 24.07 -6.00 -2.63
N THR A 46 23.08 -5.46 -1.91
CA THR A 46 23.06 -5.38 -0.44
C THR A 46 21.67 -5.73 0.11
N GLU A 47 21.58 -5.86 1.43
CA GLU A 47 20.32 -6.17 2.11
C GLU A 47 19.50 -4.89 2.41
N SER A 48 18.18 -4.98 2.24
CA SER A 48 17.24 -3.93 2.69
C SER A 48 16.90 -4.09 4.18
N VAL A 49 16.99 -3.00 4.95
CA VAL A 49 16.69 -3.00 6.38
C VAL A 49 15.68 -1.89 6.72
N VAL A 50 14.53 -2.29 7.24
CA VAL A 50 13.55 -1.37 7.83
C VAL A 50 13.75 -1.35 9.35
N ILE A 51 14.03 -0.17 9.89
CA ILE A 51 14.18 0.04 11.33
C ILE A 51 12.92 0.74 11.85
N THR A 52 12.30 0.15 12.88
CA THR A 52 11.15 0.73 13.57
C THR A 52 11.33 0.71 15.08
N PHE A 53 10.36 1.28 15.78
CA PHE A 53 10.39 1.49 17.21
C PHE A 53 9.14 0.89 17.88
N GLU A 54 9.35 0.09 18.92
CA GLU A 54 8.27 -0.50 19.71
C GLU A 54 8.56 -0.42 21.23
N PRO A 55 7.61 0.03 22.09
CA PRO A 55 6.31 0.60 21.74
C PRO A 55 6.46 1.87 20.88
N HIS A 56 5.38 2.28 20.21
CA HIS A 56 5.44 3.44 19.32
C HIS A 56 5.95 4.67 20.10
N PRO A 57 6.87 5.51 19.57
CA PRO A 57 7.48 6.61 20.33
C PRO A 57 6.48 7.55 21.03
N ARG A 58 5.34 7.83 20.39
CA ARG A 58 4.24 8.59 21.01
C ARG A 58 3.68 7.96 22.28
N MET A 59 3.57 6.63 22.35
CA MET A 59 3.05 5.93 23.53
C MET A 59 3.99 6.06 24.74
N VAL A 60 5.28 6.33 24.53
CA VAL A 60 6.27 6.50 25.60
C VAL A 60 6.43 7.96 25.99
N LEU A 61 6.46 8.86 25.00
CA LEU A 61 6.76 10.27 25.21
C LEU A 61 5.53 11.12 25.54
N SER A 62 4.34 10.68 25.16
CA SER A 62 3.10 11.41 25.43
C SER A 62 2.50 10.94 26.74
N GLN A 63 2.56 11.78 27.77
CA GLN A 63 2.10 11.44 29.14
C GLN A 63 0.58 11.29 29.30
N ASN A 64 -0.24 11.47 28.25
CA ASN A 64 -1.71 11.48 28.32
C ASN A 64 -2.42 11.01 27.01
N ASP A 65 -1.81 10.12 26.21
CA ASP A 65 -2.40 9.64 24.94
C ASP A 65 -2.79 8.16 25.02
N ASP A 66 -3.48 7.77 26.10
CA ASP A 66 -3.93 6.38 26.35
C ASP A 66 -4.85 5.84 25.23
N ASP A 67 -5.46 6.74 24.46
CA ASP A 67 -6.34 6.43 23.34
C ASP A 67 -5.60 6.25 22.01
N PHE A 68 -4.28 6.42 21.96
CA PHE A 68 -3.52 6.22 20.73
C PHE A 68 -3.61 4.77 20.25
N LYS A 69 -4.15 4.59 19.03
CA LYS A 69 -4.25 3.29 18.37
C LYS A 69 -3.38 3.23 17.10
N LEU A 70 -2.81 2.05 16.85
CA LEU A 70 -2.00 1.72 15.69
C LEU A 70 -2.88 1.34 14.50
N LEU A 71 -2.47 1.78 13.31
CA LEU A 71 -3.08 1.34 12.06
C LEU A 71 -2.69 -0.09 11.69
N SER A 72 -1.57 -0.61 12.18
CA SER A 72 -1.12 -1.99 11.98
C SER A 72 -0.46 -2.53 13.25
N THR A 73 -0.78 -3.77 13.64
CA THR A 73 0.00 -4.50 14.65
C THR A 73 1.36 -4.88 14.11
N ARG A 74 2.22 -5.45 14.99
CA ARG A 74 3.53 -5.97 14.59
C ARG A 74 3.41 -7.02 13.49
N GLU A 75 2.54 -8.00 13.66
CA GLU A 75 2.33 -9.11 12.72
C GLU A 75 1.82 -8.60 11.37
N GLU A 76 0.87 -7.66 11.39
CA GLU A 76 0.34 -7.07 10.16
C GLU A 76 1.38 -6.22 9.44
N LYS A 77 2.25 -5.52 10.17
CA LYS A 77 3.35 -4.77 9.57
C LYS A 77 4.37 -5.71 8.92
N ILE A 78 4.67 -6.85 9.56
CA ILE A 78 5.54 -7.88 8.99
C ILE A 78 4.97 -8.37 7.65
N GLU A 79 3.69 -8.74 7.58
CA GLU A 79 3.03 -9.16 6.32
C GLU A 79 3.14 -8.09 5.22
N LEU A 80 2.94 -6.82 5.58
CA LEU A 80 3.01 -5.70 4.63
C LEU A 80 4.43 -5.47 4.10
N LEU A 81 5.44 -5.50 4.97
CA LEU A 81 6.83 -5.33 4.57
C LEU A 81 7.32 -6.52 3.74
N GLU A 82 6.91 -7.75 4.08
CA GLU A 82 7.22 -8.94 3.28
C GLU A 82 6.65 -8.84 1.87
N SER A 83 5.41 -8.37 1.72
CA SER A 83 4.80 -8.19 0.40
C SER A 83 5.52 -7.17 -0.48
N LEU A 84 6.32 -6.27 0.12
CA LEU A 84 7.12 -5.26 -0.57
C LEU A 84 8.56 -5.73 -0.84
N GLY A 85 8.93 -6.95 -0.43
CA GLY A 85 10.24 -7.54 -0.69
C GLY A 85 11.35 -7.03 0.23
N VAL A 86 11.02 -6.61 1.45
CA VAL A 86 12.01 -6.23 2.46
C VAL A 86 12.74 -7.46 3.00
N ASP A 87 14.06 -7.39 3.12
CA ASP A 87 14.89 -8.52 3.59
C ASP A 87 14.91 -8.61 5.10
N ASN A 88 15.08 -7.48 5.79
CA ASN A 88 15.28 -7.41 7.23
C ASN A 88 14.39 -6.33 7.87
N PHE A 89 13.74 -6.69 8.98
CA PHE A 89 12.94 -5.80 9.79
C PHE A 89 13.46 -5.78 11.23
N VAL A 90 13.91 -4.62 11.69
CA VAL A 90 14.54 -4.42 12.99
C VAL A 90 13.62 -3.58 13.87
N ILE A 91 13.17 -4.19 14.97
CA ILE A 91 12.30 -3.58 15.96
C ILE A 91 13.17 -3.17 17.13
N VAL A 92 13.34 -1.86 17.31
CA VAL A 92 14.14 -1.28 18.38
C VAL A 92 13.23 -0.99 19.58
N PRO A 93 13.57 -1.51 20.78
CA PRO A 93 12.89 -1.12 22.00
C PRO A 93 12.97 0.39 22.22
N PHE A 94 11.83 1.09 22.15
CA PHE A 94 11.80 2.54 22.37
C PHE A 94 11.58 2.82 23.85
N THR A 95 12.64 3.20 24.54
CA THR A 95 12.59 3.56 25.96
C THR A 95 12.85 5.06 26.16
N VAL A 96 12.61 5.54 27.38
CA VAL A 96 12.98 6.92 27.74
C VAL A 96 14.48 7.11 27.55
N GLU A 97 15.31 6.16 27.96
CA GLU A 97 16.76 6.19 27.81
C GLU A 97 17.16 6.28 26.33
N PHE A 98 16.53 5.48 25.46
CA PHE A 98 16.78 5.56 24.01
C PHE A 98 16.43 6.94 23.45
N SER A 99 15.33 7.54 23.91
CA SER A 99 14.92 8.89 23.49
C SER A 99 15.91 9.99 23.92
N GLN A 100 16.76 9.72 24.91
CA GLN A 100 17.76 10.68 25.40
C GLN A 100 19.11 10.62 24.67
N ILE A 101 19.29 9.69 23.72
CA ILE A 101 20.54 9.57 22.95
C ILE A 101 20.80 10.85 22.15
N ASN A 102 22.02 11.38 22.24
CA ASN A 102 22.41 12.58 21.48
C ASN A 102 22.35 12.30 19.96
N PRO A 103 21.90 13.24 19.11
CA PRO A 103 21.84 13.05 17.66
C PRO A 103 23.15 12.54 17.01
N ARG A 104 24.32 12.98 17.48
CA ARG A 104 25.61 12.49 16.96
C ARG A 104 25.87 11.04 17.34
N GLU A 105 25.63 10.70 18.60
CA GLU A 105 25.76 9.31 19.08
C GLU A 105 24.76 8.39 18.41
N TYR A 106 23.56 8.88 18.09
CA TYR A 106 22.55 8.14 17.33
C TYR A 106 23.07 7.75 15.93
N ILE A 107 23.76 8.67 15.25
CA ILE A 107 24.36 8.37 13.94
C ILE A 107 25.54 7.40 14.12
N GLU A 108 26.51 7.74 14.96
CA GLU A 108 27.77 6.99 15.06
C GLU A 108 27.58 5.59 15.67
N LYS A 109 26.94 5.52 16.85
CA LYS A 109 26.83 4.29 17.64
C LYS A 109 25.61 3.46 17.25
N PHE A 110 24.50 4.11 16.91
CA PHE A 110 23.28 3.37 16.59
C PHE A 110 23.18 3.05 15.10
N ILE A 111 23.36 4.02 14.19
CA ILE A 111 23.26 3.77 12.75
C ILE A 111 24.53 3.10 12.19
N CYS A 112 25.69 3.74 12.28
CA CYS A 112 26.89 3.30 11.56
C CYS A 112 27.40 1.96 12.09
N GLN A 113 27.51 1.81 13.41
CA GLN A 113 28.06 0.60 14.03
C GLN A 113 27.15 -0.63 13.89
N ASN A 114 25.83 -0.49 14.03
CA ASN A 114 24.94 -1.65 14.04
C ASN A 114 24.51 -2.11 12.64
N PHE A 115 24.43 -1.20 11.66
CA PHE A 115 23.82 -1.51 10.36
C PHE A 115 24.78 -1.45 9.18
N ASN A 116 25.97 -0.85 9.36
CA ASN A 116 26.96 -0.68 8.30
C ASN A 116 26.32 -0.23 6.95
N PRO A 117 25.59 0.91 6.95
CA PRO A 117 24.79 1.30 5.80
C PRO A 117 25.66 1.76 4.64
N LYS A 118 25.20 1.48 3.42
CA LYS A 118 25.69 2.06 2.16
C LYS A 118 24.82 3.21 1.70
N VAL A 119 23.51 3.12 1.98
CA VAL A 119 22.53 4.16 1.71
C VAL A 119 21.56 4.26 2.89
N VAL A 120 21.24 5.48 3.31
CA VAL A 120 20.24 5.81 4.33
C VAL A 120 19.13 6.61 3.66
N ILE A 121 17.92 6.08 3.64
CA ILE A 121 16.74 6.72 3.03
C ILE A 121 15.85 7.30 4.12
N LEU A 122 15.63 8.61 4.08
CA LEU A 122 14.84 9.35 5.08
C LEU A 122 13.81 10.26 4.40
N GLY A 123 12.66 10.44 5.04
CA GLY A 123 11.67 11.46 4.62
C GLY A 123 12.13 12.88 4.96
N TYR A 124 11.60 13.87 4.24
CA TYR A 124 11.99 15.28 4.41
C TYR A 124 11.79 15.84 5.82
N ASP A 125 10.82 15.33 6.59
CA ASP A 125 10.48 15.77 7.94
C ASP A 125 11.09 14.89 9.04
N HIS A 126 11.98 13.96 8.68
CA HIS A 126 12.58 13.03 9.61
C HIS A 126 13.44 13.76 10.66
N ARG A 127 13.20 13.45 11.93
CA ARG A 127 13.94 13.98 13.07
C ARG A 127 14.31 12.84 14.02
N PHE A 128 15.50 12.93 14.62
CA PHE A 128 16.05 11.89 15.49
C PHE A 128 16.88 12.47 16.65
N GLY A 129 17.22 11.60 17.60
CA GLY A 129 17.97 11.95 18.80
C GLY A 129 17.19 12.84 19.79
N LEU A 130 17.87 13.15 20.90
CA LEU A 130 17.34 13.94 22.01
C LEU A 130 16.67 15.23 21.52
N ASN A 131 15.45 15.47 22.00
CA ASN A 131 14.62 16.64 21.66
C ASN A 131 14.42 16.87 20.16
N ARG A 132 14.47 15.81 19.34
CA ARG A 132 14.37 15.91 17.86
C ARG A 132 15.45 16.82 17.27
N GLY A 133 16.62 16.91 17.92
CA GLY A 133 17.71 17.82 17.55
C GLY A 133 18.51 17.39 16.32
N GLY A 134 18.36 16.14 15.86
CA GLY A 134 18.95 15.64 14.63
C GLY A 134 18.02 15.77 13.42
N ASP A 135 18.60 16.05 12.27
CA ASP A 135 17.91 16.19 10.99
C ASP A 135 18.77 15.73 9.80
N ILE A 136 18.24 15.96 8.60
CA ILE A 136 18.85 15.52 7.35
C ILE A 136 20.24 16.15 7.12
N ASP A 137 20.41 17.41 7.51
CA ASP A 137 21.66 18.14 7.32
C ASP A 137 22.73 17.60 8.27
N LEU A 138 22.34 17.29 9.51
CA LEU A 138 23.24 16.65 10.46
C LEU A 138 23.72 15.28 9.95
N ILE A 139 22.82 14.39 9.51
CA ILE A 139 23.23 13.05 9.07
C ILE A 139 24.06 13.09 7.77
N ARG A 140 23.81 14.06 6.88
CA ARG A 140 24.64 14.29 5.68
C ARG A 140 26.10 14.59 6.00
N GLN A 141 26.38 15.28 7.11
CA GLN A 141 27.76 15.54 7.53
C GLN A 141 28.55 14.26 7.83
N TYR A 142 27.86 13.15 8.10
CA TYR A 142 28.45 11.85 8.41
C TYR A 142 28.61 10.92 7.21
N GLU A 143 28.16 11.29 6.00
CA GLU A 143 28.29 10.46 4.79
C GLU A 143 29.73 10.00 4.54
N LYS A 144 30.69 10.94 4.60
CA LYS A 144 32.12 10.64 4.40
C LYS A 144 32.71 9.83 5.55
N GLN A 145 32.35 10.16 6.79
CA GLN A 145 32.90 9.53 7.99
C GLN A 145 32.43 8.08 8.15
N CYS A 146 31.15 7.82 7.87
CA CYS A 146 30.55 6.50 8.02
C CYS A 146 30.44 5.71 6.70
N GLY A 147 30.76 6.31 5.55
CA GLY A 147 30.80 5.62 4.26
C GLY A 147 29.43 5.32 3.62
N PHE A 148 28.39 6.08 3.97
CA PHE A 148 27.05 5.95 3.38
C PHE A 148 26.66 7.18 2.54
N LYS A 149 25.63 7.03 1.72
CA LYS A 149 24.91 8.16 1.09
C LYS A 149 23.54 8.35 1.72
N VAL A 150 23.09 9.59 1.84
CA VAL A 150 21.75 9.96 2.30
C VAL A 150 20.87 10.26 1.09
N ILE A 151 19.77 9.54 0.98
CA ILE A 151 18.70 9.87 0.03
C ILE A 151 17.56 10.46 0.84
N GLN A 152 17.24 11.72 0.56
CA GLN A 152 16.09 12.40 1.13
C GLN A 152 14.93 12.28 0.14
N ILE A 153 13.80 11.80 0.62
CA ILE A 153 12.55 11.80 -0.15
C ILE A 153 11.91 13.17 0.02
N GLU A 154 11.73 13.88 -1.09
CA GLU A 154 11.32 15.28 -1.12
C GLU A 154 9.87 15.48 -0.65
N LYS A 155 9.56 16.73 -0.30
CA LYS A 155 8.25 17.10 0.22
C LYS A 155 7.20 17.09 -0.89
N GLU A 156 7.53 17.48 -2.12
CA GLU A 156 6.64 17.43 -3.28
C GLU A 156 6.16 15.99 -3.57
N GLU A 157 7.06 15.00 -3.53
CA GLU A 157 6.71 13.56 -3.66
C GLU A 157 5.76 13.08 -2.55
N TYR A 158 5.69 13.81 -1.42
CA TYR A 158 4.85 13.59 -0.26
C TYR A 158 3.54 14.43 -0.27
N GLU A 159 3.60 15.66 -0.81
CA GLU A 159 2.51 16.65 -0.86
C GLU A 159 1.51 16.39 -1.98
N ASP A 160 1.93 15.78 -3.09
CA ASP A 160 1.00 15.23 -4.10
C ASP A 160 0.03 14.21 -3.51
N MET A 161 0.32 13.70 -2.31
CA MET A 161 -0.52 12.77 -1.57
C MET A 161 -1.17 13.38 -0.32
N ALA A 162 -0.56 14.37 0.35
CA ALA A 162 -1.02 14.90 1.64
C ALA A 162 -1.38 13.77 2.67
N ILE A 163 -0.70 12.62 2.62
CA ILE A 163 -1.01 11.43 3.41
C ILE A 163 -0.25 11.43 4.73
N SER A 164 -0.92 11.06 5.82
CA SER A 164 -0.27 10.70 7.08
C SER A 164 -1.06 9.64 7.83
N SER A 165 -0.39 8.85 8.68
CA SER A 165 -1.09 7.91 9.56
C SER A 165 -2.16 8.62 10.40
N SER A 166 -1.92 9.87 10.85
CA SER A 166 -2.91 10.63 11.62
C SER A 166 -4.19 10.92 10.83
N LYS A 167 -4.07 11.33 9.56
CA LYS A 167 -5.25 11.53 8.69
C LYS A 167 -6.01 10.24 8.46
N ILE A 168 -5.31 9.14 8.17
CA ILE A 168 -5.93 7.83 7.98
C ILE A 168 -6.70 7.39 9.23
N ARG A 169 -6.13 7.56 10.43
CA ARG A 169 -6.84 7.28 11.69
C ARG A 169 -8.13 8.10 11.79
N ASN A 170 -8.07 9.40 11.47
CA ASN A 170 -9.25 10.27 11.52
C ASN A 170 -10.36 9.82 10.57
N TYR A 171 -10.04 9.48 9.31
CA TYR A 171 -11.01 8.96 8.36
C TYR A 171 -11.67 7.67 8.85
N LEU A 172 -10.88 6.72 9.37
CA LEU A 172 -11.41 5.47 9.93
C LEU A 172 -12.31 5.71 11.16
N LEU A 173 -11.94 6.65 12.04
CA LEU A 173 -12.74 7.02 13.22
C LEU A 173 -14.03 7.77 12.87
N GLN A 174 -14.09 8.39 11.68
CA GLN A 174 -15.29 9.04 11.14
C GLN A 174 -16.14 8.10 10.28
N GLY A 175 -15.67 6.87 10.02
CA GLY A 175 -16.36 5.89 9.17
C GLY A 175 -16.09 6.06 7.67
N ASP A 176 -15.24 7.01 7.28
CA ASP A 176 -14.78 7.20 5.90
C ASP A 176 -13.68 6.19 5.56
N VAL A 177 -14.10 4.94 5.40
CA VAL A 177 -13.19 3.83 5.09
C VAL A 177 -12.72 3.87 3.64
N GLU A 178 -13.50 4.47 2.74
CA GLU A 178 -13.15 4.60 1.32
C GLU A 178 -11.92 5.47 1.14
N THR A 179 -11.93 6.69 1.70
CA THR A 179 -10.77 7.58 1.65
C THR A 179 -9.58 6.92 2.35
N ALA A 180 -9.78 6.30 3.52
CA ALA A 180 -8.71 5.59 4.21
C ALA A 180 -8.07 4.49 3.32
N ASN A 181 -8.88 3.72 2.60
CA ASN A 181 -8.43 2.66 1.70
C ASN A 181 -7.62 3.20 0.52
N ILE A 182 -8.03 4.34 -0.05
CA ILE A 182 -7.29 5.03 -1.12
C ILE A 182 -5.90 5.44 -0.61
N LEU A 183 -5.82 6.12 0.54
CA LEU A 183 -4.54 6.57 1.11
C LEU A 183 -3.65 5.40 1.54
N LEU A 184 -4.25 4.26 1.89
CA LEU A 184 -3.52 3.04 2.22
C LEU A 184 -3.07 2.25 0.98
N GLY A 185 -3.70 2.46 -0.18
CA GLY A 185 -3.49 1.66 -1.39
C GLY A 185 -4.00 0.22 -1.27
N ARG A 186 -4.83 -0.06 -0.25
CA ARG A 186 -5.42 -1.38 0.03
C ARG A 186 -6.60 -1.21 0.99
N TYR A 187 -7.44 -2.24 1.10
CA TYR A 187 -8.43 -2.29 2.18
C TYR A 187 -7.76 -2.26 3.56
N TYR A 188 -8.23 -1.38 4.43
CA TYR A 188 -7.84 -1.36 5.82
C TYR A 188 -8.23 -2.70 6.45
N SER A 189 -7.27 -3.35 7.10
CA SER A 189 -7.49 -4.67 7.67
C SER A 189 -7.09 -4.75 9.13
N PHE A 190 -7.75 -5.62 9.87
CA PHE A 190 -7.29 -6.05 11.19
C PHE A 190 -7.46 -7.54 11.39
N THR A 191 -6.61 -8.10 12.23
CA THR A 191 -6.67 -9.51 12.60
C THR A 191 -7.28 -9.70 13.98
N GLY A 192 -8.14 -10.70 14.10
CA GLY A 192 -8.77 -11.08 15.37
C GLY A 192 -8.86 -12.58 15.54
N ILE A 193 -9.03 -13.01 16.80
CA ILE A 193 -9.33 -14.39 17.16
C ILE A 193 -10.85 -14.51 17.32
N VAL A 194 -11.44 -15.52 16.71
CA VAL A 194 -12.87 -15.79 16.85
C VAL A 194 -13.14 -16.33 18.25
N VAL A 195 -13.95 -15.61 19.01
CA VAL A 195 -14.34 -15.97 20.38
C VAL A 195 -15.81 -16.38 20.46
N HIS A 196 -16.14 -17.11 21.52
CA HIS A 196 -17.50 -17.50 21.80
C HIS A 196 -18.34 -16.27 22.18
N GLY A 197 -19.33 -15.94 21.34
CA GLY A 197 -20.38 -14.98 21.66
C GLY A 197 -21.63 -15.64 22.24
N ASN A 198 -22.70 -14.85 22.44
CA ASN A 198 -23.97 -15.29 23.02
C ASN A 198 -24.80 -16.25 22.12
N LYS A 199 -24.28 -16.65 20.94
CA LYS A 199 -24.93 -17.53 19.95
C LYS A 199 -26.34 -17.10 19.51
N VAL A 200 -26.73 -15.83 19.72
CA VAL A 200 -28.08 -15.31 19.41
C VAL A 200 -28.40 -15.39 17.92
N GLY A 201 -27.41 -15.08 17.07
CA GLY A 201 -27.53 -15.11 15.61
C GLY A 201 -27.90 -16.48 15.02
N ARG A 202 -27.48 -17.59 15.67
CA ARG A 202 -27.81 -18.96 15.22
C ARG A 202 -29.32 -19.23 15.23
N LYS A 203 -30.09 -18.59 16.12
CA LYS A 203 -31.55 -18.76 16.23
C LYS A 203 -32.36 -17.96 15.20
N ILE A 204 -31.73 -17.05 14.46
CA ILE A 204 -32.38 -16.15 13.50
C ILE A 204 -31.85 -16.31 12.06
N GLY A 205 -31.04 -17.32 11.80
CA GLY A 205 -30.48 -17.60 10.47
C GLY A 205 -29.21 -16.82 10.12
N PHE A 206 -28.76 -15.88 10.96
CA PHE A 206 -27.54 -15.08 10.76
C PHE A 206 -26.45 -15.52 11.74
N ARG A 207 -25.65 -16.53 11.38
CA ARG A 207 -24.53 -16.98 12.22
C ARG A 207 -23.44 -15.91 12.26
N THR A 208 -23.22 -15.30 13.42
CA THR A 208 -22.14 -14.32 13.63
C THR A 208 -21.00 -14.92 14.47
N ALA A 209 -19.77 -14.54 14.12
CA ALA A 209 -18.57 -14.77 14.89
C ALA A 209 -18.17 -13.47 15.62
N ASN A 210 -17.90 -13.56 16.92
CA ASN A 210 -17.38 -12.44 17.70
C ASN A 210 -15.86 -12.43 17.58
N LEU A 211 -15.25 -11.26 17.43
CA LEU A 211 -13.81 -11.11 17.25
C LEU A 211 -13.17 -10.42 18.46
N LYS A 212 -12.09 -11.00 18.97
CA LYS A 212 -11.17 -10.36 19.90
C LYS A 212 -9.92 -9.94 19.14
N ILE A 213 -9.57 -8.67 19.20
CA ILE A 213 -8.42 -8.09 18.50
C ILE A 213 -7.35 -7.61 19.50
N ALA A 214 -6.17 -7.26 19.00
CA ALA A 214 -5.13 -6.63 19.80
C ALA A 214 -5.59 -5.26 20.34
N GLN A 215 -5.20 -4.90 21.57
CA GLN A 215 -5.73 -3.73 22.29
C GLN A 215 -5.27 -2.41 21.68
N GLU A 216 -4.06 -2.40 21.14
CA GLU A 216 -3.41 -1.28 20.48
C GLU A 216 -3.92 -1.05 19.05
N LYS A 217 -4.63 -2.00 18.47
CA LYS A 217 -5.12 -1.92 17.09
C LYS A 217 -6.31 -0.96 16.97
N LEU A 218 -6.26 -0.08 15.97
CA LEU A 218 -7.38 0.81 15.65
C LEU A 218 -8.53 0.01 15.05
N VAL A 219 -9.74 0.33 15.50
CA VAL A 219 -10.99 -0.18 14.94
C VAL A 219 -11.78 1.01 14.43
N PRO A 220 -12.34 0.96 13.20
CA PRO A 220 -13.13 2.07 12.66
C PRO A 220 -14.35 2.42 13.49
N ALA A 221 -15.06 3.47 13.08
CA ALA A 221 -16.28 3.95 13.71
C ALA A 221 -17.34 2.85 13.94
N ASP A 222 -18.29 3.09 14.85
CA ASP A 222 -19.39 2.16 15.05
C ASP A 222 -20.34 2.17 13.85
N GLY A 223 -20.68 0.99 13.32
CA GLY A 223 -21.48 0.84 12.12
C GLY A 223 -21.53 -0.58 11.57
N VAL A 224 -22.18 -0.71 10.41
CA VAL A 224 -22.20 -1.92 9.60
C VAL A 224 -21.30 -1.72 8.39
N TYR A 225 -20.49 -2.71 8.07
CA TYR A 225 -19.48 -2.67 7.01
C TYR A 225 -19.62 -3.87 6.08
N ALA A 226 -19.38 -3.65 4.79
CA ALA A 226 -19.02 -4.73 3.87
C ALA A 226 -17.56 -5.12 4.14
N VAL A 227 -17.30 -6.41 4.28
CA VAL A 227 -15.95 -6.91 4.60
C VAL A 227 -15.62 -8.16 3.81
N TYR A 228 -14.34 -8.31 3.48
CA TYR A 228 -13.79 -9.63 3.21
C TYR A 228 -13.29 -10.26 4.51
N VAL A 229 -13.52 -11.56 4.66
CA VAL A 229 -13.08 -12.37 5.79
C VAL A 229 -12.11 -13.40 5.26
N VAL A 230 -10.84 -13.26 5.64
CA VAL A 230 -9.76 -14.17 5.24
C VAL A 230 -9.54 -15.16 6.38
N ILE A 231 -9.70 -16.44 6.05
CA ILE A 231 -9.49 -17.58 6.94
C ILE A 231 -8.51 -18.50 6.21
N GLU A 232 -7.34 -18.71 6.80
CA GLU A 232 -6.22 -19.35 6.10
C GLU A 232 -5.93 -18.60 4.78
N GLU A 233 -6.00 -19.28 3.64
CA GLU A 233 -5.80 -18.69 2.30
C GLU A 233 -7.14 -18.35 1.59
N ASN A 234 -8.28 -18.63 2.23
CA ASN A 234 -9.59 -18.45 1.62
C ASN A 234 -10.20 -17.10 2.00
N ARG A 235 -10.72 -16.37 1.00
CA ARG A 235 -11.34 -15.06 1.17
C ARG A 235 -12.85 -15.14 0.93
N PHE A 236 -13.63 -14.85 1.97
CA PHE A 236 -15.10 -14.89 1.95
C PHE A 236 -15.68 -13.49 2.00
N LYS A 237 -16.88 -13.30 1.47
CA LYS A 237 -17.66 -12.07 1.64
C LYS A 237 -18.38 -12.13 2.98
N GLY A 238 -18.53 -10.99 3.64
CA GLY A 238 -19.32 -10.90 4.85
C GLY A 238 -19.82 -9.49 5.13
N MET A 239 -20.66 -9.40 6.15
CA MET A 239 -21.00 -8.13 6.78
C MET A 239 -20.46 -8.12 8.19
N MET A 240 -19.92 -6.98 8.60
CA MET A 240 -19.41 -6.77 9.95
C MET A 240 -20.20 -5.69 10.67
N TYR A 241 -20.52 -5.94 11.93
CA TYR A 241 -21.02 -4.96 12.86
C TYR A 241 -19.93 -4.59 13.86
N ILE A 242 -19.74 -3.28 14.04
CA ILE A 242 -18.88 -2.69 15.06
C ILE A 242 -19.76 -1.80 15.91
N GLY A 243 -19.86 -2.06 17.21
CA GLY A 243 -20.62 -1.19 18.10
C GLY A 243 -20.97 -1.81 19.43
N LYS A 244 -21.81 -1.12 20.20
CA LYS A 244 -22.17 -1.53 21.55
C LYS A 244 -23.25 -2.62 21.55
N LYS A 245 -23.09 -3.62 22.40
CA LYS A 245 -24.16 -4.55 22.75
C LYS A 245 -25.32 -3.81 23.42
N TYR A 246 -26.52 -3.96 22.86
CA TYR A 246 -27.75 -3.48 23.49
C TYR A 246 -28.52 -4.57 24.23
N TYR A 247 -28.26 -5.84 23.92
CA TYR A 247 -28.99 -6.99 24.45
C TYR A 247 -28.04 -8.13 24.86
N GLY A 248 -28.37 -8.84 25.95
CA GLY A 248 -27.59 -9.96 26.49
C GLY A 248 -26.65 -9.57 27.65
N ASN A 249 -25.64 -10.39 27.92
CA ASN A 249 -24.65 -10.14 28.97
C ASN A 249 -23.72 -8.97 28.58
N ASN A 250 -23.39 -8.12 29.56
CA ASN A 250 -22.57 -6.90 29.44
C ASN A 250 -23.11 -5.84 28.45
N PRO A 251 -24.32 -5.29 28.66
CA PRO A 251 -24.81 -4.15 27.87
C PRO A 251 -23.83 -2.98 27.90
N GLY A 252 -23.58 -2.36 26.74
CA GLY A 252 -22.64 -1.25 26.59
C GLY A 252 -21.21 -1.64 26.21
N GLU A 253 -20.85 -2.92 26.30
CA GLU A 253 -19.58 -3.44 25.77
C GLU A 253 -19.52 -3.28 24.25
N ARG A 254 -18.41 -2.75 23.75
CA ARG A 254 -18.15 -2.63 22.31
C ARG A 254 -17.71 -3.97 21.75
N VAL A 255 -18.36 -4.43 20.69
CA VAL A 255 -18.11 -5.71 20.05
C VAL A 255 -17.90 -5.58 18.55
N LEU A 256 -17.17 -6.57 18.03
CA LEU A 256 -16.87 -6.77 16.63
C LEU A 256 -17.49 -8.10 16.24
N GLU A 257 -18.56 -8.07 15.45
CA GLU A 257 -19.28 -9.27 15.03
C GLU A 257 -19.29 -9.37 13.51
N VAL A 258 -18.92 -10.52 12.97
CA VAL A 258 -18.92 -10.76 11.53
C VAL A 258 -19.88 -11.89 11.15
N ASN A 259 -20.73 -11.64 10.16
CA ASN A 259 -21.52 -12.67 9.50
C ASN A 259 -20.85 -13.00 8.16
N ILE A 260 -20.32 -14.21 8.05
CA ILE A 260 -19.66 -14.72 6.85
C ILE A 260 -20.70 -15.34 5.94
N PHE A 261 -20.74 -14.92 4.67
CA PHE A 261 -21.71 -15.43 3.70
C PHE A 261 -21.29 -16.80 3.18
N ASP A 262 -22.28 -17.66 2.93
CA ASP A 262 -22.11 -19.00 2.36
C ASP A 262 -21.07 -19.87 3.08
N PHE A 263 -20.91 -19.65 4.39
CA PHE A 263 -19.93 -20.30 5.23
C PHE A 263 -20.59 -21.06 6.39
N HIS A 264 -20.29 -22.36 6.50
CA HIS A 264 -20.99 -23.27 7.42
C HIS A 264 -20.09 -23.98 8.44
N LYS A 265 -18.77 -23.75 8.40
CA LYS A 265 -17.81 -24.36 9.33
C LYS A 265 -17.81 -23.65 10.68
N ASP A 266 -17.37 -24.36 11.72
CA ASP A 266 -17.04 -23.74 13.01
C ASP A 266 -15.58 -23.27 12.98
N ILE A 267 -15.33 -22.06 13.48
CA ILE A 267 -14.03 -21.39 13.43
C ILE A 267 -13.67 -20.77 14.79
N TYR A 268 -14.25 -21.26 15.89
CA TYR A 268 -13.87 -20.79 17.24
C TYR A 268 -12.38 -21.05 17.52
N GLY A 269 -11.70 -20.02 18.04
CA GLY A 269 -10.26 -20.06 18.29
C GLY A 269 -9.40 -19.74 17.07
N GLU A 270 -9.98 -19.72 15.87
CA GLU A 270 -9.25 -19.42 14.65
C GLU A 270 -8.88 -17.94 14.55
N LYS A 271 -7.70 -17.69 13.97
CA LYS A 271 -7.23 -16.36 13.59
C LYS A 271 -7.86 -16.00 12.24
N VAL A 272 -8.55 -14.87 12.19
CA VAL A 272 -9.20 -14.36 10.97
C VAL A 272 -8.79 -12.92 10.69
N LYS A 273 -8.52 -12.62 9.43
CA LYS A 273 -8.22 -11.26 8.97
C LYS A 273 -9.47 -10.66 8.33
N ILE A 274 -9.85 -9.49 8.80
CA ILE A 274 -10.98 -8.73 8.28
C ILE A 274 -10.42 -7.60 7.42
N GLU A 275 -10.89 -7.50 6.19
CA GLU A 275 -10.57 -6.38 5.30
C GLU A 275 -11.84 -5.56 5.10
N ILE A 276 -11.78 -4.29 5.47
CA ILE A 276 -12.93 -3.39 5.44
C ILE A 276 -13.03 -2.73 4.08
N VAL A 277 -14.15 -3.02 3.42
CA VAL A 277 -14.39 -2.63 2.05
C VAL A 277 -15.13 -1.31 2.00
N GLU A 278 -16.29 -1.23 2.65
CA GLU A 278 -17.18 -0.07 2.58
C GLU A 278 -18.01 0.05 3.86
N PHE A 279 -18.33 1.28 4.24
CA PHE A 279 -19.28 1.59 5.32
C PHE A 279 -20.70 1.56 4.75
N ILE A 280 -21.58 0.75 5.33
CA ILE A 280 -22.96 0.57 4.86
C ILE A 280 -23.90 1.54 5.57
N ARG A 281 -23.83 1.58 6.90
CA ARG A 281 -24.67 2.46 7.72
C ARG A 281 -24.21 2.56 9.17
N PRO A 282 -24.61 3.61 9.90
CA PRO A 282 -24.43 3.69 11.35
C PRO A 282 -25.19 2.59 12.10
N GLY A 283 -24.80 2.35 13.36
CA GLY A 283 -25.52 1.45 14.26
C GLY A 283 -26.94 1.94 14.58
N ILE A 284 -27.90 1.01 14.62
CA ILE A 284 -29.32 1.29 14.93
C ILE A 284 -29.70 0.56 16.22
N LYS A 285 -30.44 1.24 17.10
CA LYS A 285 -31.10 0.59 18.25
C LYS A 285 -32.46 0.08 17.80
N PHE A 286 -32.67 -1.22 17.91
CA PHE A 286 -33.97 -1.83 17.64
C PHE A 286 -34.83 -1.86 18.91
N LYS A 287 -36.13 -2.11 18.77
CA LYS A 287 -37.04 -2.35 19.90
C LYS A 287 -37.52 -3.79 19.95
N THR A 288 -37.60 -4.46 18.79
CA THR A 288 -38.07 -5.84 18.67
C THR A 288 -37.10 -6.69 17.86
N LYS A 289 -37.22 -8.02 18.00
CA LYS A 289 -36.39 -8.99 17.30
C LYS A 289 -36.67 -9.00 15.80
N GLU A 290 -37.92 -8.76 15.41
CA GLU A 290 -38.36 -8.73 14.01
C GLU A 290 -37.70 -7.58 13.25
N GLN A 291 -37.55 -6.41 13.90
CA GLN A 291 -36.83 -5.27 13.33
C GLN A 291 -35.35 -5.59 13.07
N VAL A 292 -34.71 -6.33 13.99
CA VAL A 292 -33.32 -6.78 13.81
C VAL A 292 -33.20 -7.69 12.58
N ILE A 293 -34.11 -8.65 12.42
CA ILE A 293 -34.07 -9.61 11.30
C ILE A 293 -34.31 -8.89 9.95
N SER A 294 -35.28 -7.96 9.90
CA SER A 294 -35.54 -7.16 8.71
C SER A 294 -34.30 -6.37 8.30
N GLN A 295 -33.71 -5.63 9.25
CA GLN A 295 -32.54 -4.80 8.96
C GLN A 295 -31.33 -5.65 8.55
N LEU A 296 -31.06 -6.78 9.19
CA LEU A 296 -29.95 -7.67 8.79
C LEU A 296 -30.13 -8.22 7.36
N SER A 297 -31.38 -8.42 6.93
CA SER A 297 -31.68 -8.86 5.57
C SER A 297 -31.43 -7.75 4.55
N GLU A 298 -31.81 -6.51 4.87
CA GLU A 298 -31.50 -5.32 4.08
C GLU A 298 -29.99 -5.06 4.00
N ASP A 299 -29.29 -5.11 5.14
CA ASP A 299 -27.84 -4.92 5.22
C ASP A 299 -27.11 -5.95 4.36
N LYS A 300 -27.53 -7.23 4.43
CA LYS A 300 -26.97 -8.28 3.57
C LYS A 300 -27.20 -7.96 2.09
N ALA A 301 -28.37 -7.45 1.71
CA ALA A 301 -28.66 -7.09 0.33
C ALA A 301 -27.77 -5.93 -0.15
N GLU A 302 -27.57 -4.89 0.67
CA GLU A 302 -26.67 -3.77 0.35
C GLU A 302 -25.20 -4.22 0.24
N VAL A 303 -24.72 -5.01 1.20
CA VAL A 303 -23.36 -5.59 1.14
C VAL A 303 -23.15 -6.41 -0.13
N LEU A 304 -24.15 -7.19 -0.55
CA LEU A 304 -24.07 -7.93 -1.81
C LEU A 304 -24.09 -7.02 -3.05
N LYS A 305 -24.71 -5.83 -3.00
CA LYS A 305 -24.60 -4.83 -4.06
C LYS A 305 -23.19 -4.24 -4.13
N VAL A 306 -22.60 -3.89 -2.99
CA VAL A 306 -21.19 -3.44 -2.89
C VAL A 306 -20.25 -4.46 -3.52
N PHE A 307 -20.41 -5.75 -3.22
CA PHE A 307 -19.57 -6.78 -3.86
C PHE A 307 -19.87 -7.01 -5.34
N LYS A 308 -21.04 -6.63 -5.85
CA LYS A 308 -21.35 -6.67 -7.29
C LYS A 308 -20.75 -5.47 -8.03
N SER A 309 -20.59 -4.31 -7.38
CA SER A 309 -19.90 -3.15 -7.96
C SER A 309 -18.38 -3.29 -7.89
N ILE A 310 -17.84 -3.99 -6.88
CA ILE A 310 -16.41 -4.25 -6.69
C ILE A 310 -15.91 -5.46 -7.45
N GLN A 311 -16.77 -6.46 -7.72
CA GLN A 311 -16.45 -7.43 -8.77
C GLN A 311 -16.09 -6.59 -9.99
N PRO A 312 -14.91 -6.81 -10.61
CA PRO A 312 -14.62 -6.12 -11.86
C PRO A 312 -15.85 -6.39 -12.70
N GLN A 313 -16.58 -5.32 -13.08
CA GLN A 313 -17.61 -5.41 -14.10
C GLN A 313 -16.91 -6.17 -15.20
N LYS A 314 -17.23 -7.48 -15.31
CA LYS A 314 -16.63 -8.48 -16.18
C LYS A 314 -15.67 -7.78 -17.14
N SER A 315 -14.39 -7.63 -16.74
CA SER A 315 -13.56 -6.57 -17.31
C SER A 315 -13.75 -6.61 -18.82
N LEU A 316 -14.40 -5.58 -19.36
CA LEU A 316 -14.06 -5.15 -20.69
C LEU A 316 -12.61 -4.73 -20.47
N LYS A 317 -11.68 -5.69 -20.61
CA LYS A 317 -10.27 -5.42 -20.78
C LYS A 317 -10.28 -4.49 -21.98
N LYS A 318 -10.25 -3.19 -21.70
CA LYS A 318 -10.25 -2.21 -22.77
C LYS A 318 -8.91 -2.40 -23.43
N ASN A 319 -8.93 -2.84 -24.67
CA ASN A 319 -7.72 -3.06 -25.43
C ASN A 319 -7.25 -1.69 -25.90
N ILE A 320 -6.18 -1.20 -25.30
CA ILE A 320 -5.67 0.14 -25.54
C ILE A 320 -4.32 0.01 -26.25
N ALA A 321 -4.07 0.86 -27.24
CA ALA A 321 -2.77 0.98 -27.89
C ALA A 321 -2.28 2.43 -27.89
N ILE A 322 -1.00 2.63 -27.62
CA ILE A 322 -0.28 3.86 -27.97
C ILE A 322 0.35 3.63 -29.34
N VAL A 323 0.04 4.50 -30.29
CA VAL A 323 0.59 4.48 -31.64
C VAL A 323 1.48 5.70 -31.81
N ILE A 324 2.74 5.47 -32.14
CA ILE A 324 3.73 6.49 -32.47
C ILE A 324 4.11 6.34 -33.93
N LEU A 325 3.93 7.39 -34.72
CA LEU A 325 4.41 7.43 -36.10
C LEU A 325 5.86 7.92 -36.12
N ASN A 326 6.75 7.12 -36.72
CA ASN A 326 8.17 7.42 -36.85
C ASN A 326 8.56 7.59 -38.32
N TYR A 327 9.46 8.54 -38.61
CA TYR A 327 10.11 8.65 -39.92
C TYR A 327 11.50 9.27 -39.75
N ASN A 328 12.55 8.49 -39.95
CA ASN A 328 13.95 8.90 -39.76
C ASN A 328 14.19 9.57 -38.39
N GLY A 329 13.62 8.99 -37.33
CA GLY A 329 13.55 9.57 -35.99
C GLY A 329 14.28 8.76 -34.93
N VAL A 330 15.33 8.00 -35.29
CA VAL A 330 16.03 7.13 -34.33
C VAL A 330 16.52 7.90 -33.08
N ASP A 331 17.01 9.13 -33.23
CA ASP A 331 17.45 9.97 -32.12
C ASP A 331 16.31 10.27 -31.13
N PHE A 332 15.10 10.51 -31.63
CA PHE A 332 13.93 10.75 -30.79
C PHE A 332 13.44 9.48 -30.09
N LEU A 333 13.53 8.33 -30.78
CA LEU A 333 13.22 7.05 -30.18
C LEU A 333 14.23 6.71 -29.06
N GLU A 334 15.51 7.03 -29.25
CA GLU A 334 16.56 6.89 -28.24
C GLU A 334 16.31 7.75 -27.01
N GLU A 335 15.85 8.99 -27.21
CA GLU A 335 15.66 9.95 -26.13
C GLU A 335 14.34 9.74 -25.37
N PHE A 336 13.22 9.47 -26.07
CA PHE A 336 11.89 9.61 -25.48
C PHE A 336 11.11 8.30 -25.30
N LEU A 337 11.38 7.26 -26.10
CA LEU A 337 10.55 6.05 -26.07
C LEU A 337 10.58 5.34 -24.71
N ASP A 338 11.74 5.32 -24.04
CA ASP A 338 11.88 4.72 -22.71
C ASP A 338 10.96 5.42 -21.70
N THR A 339 10.80 6.75 -21.79
CA THR A 339 9.89 7.50 -20.90
C THR A 339 8.44 7.05 -21.07
N VAL A 340 8.02 6.75 -22.31
CA VAL A 340 6.68 6.27 -22.64
C VAL A 340 6.43 4.90 -22.02
N LEU A 341 7.39 3.98 -22.14
CA LEU A 341 7.28 2.64 -21.55
C LEU A 341 7.35 2.69 -20.03
N HIS A 342 8.20 3.56 -19.48
CA HIS A 342 8.44 3.69 -18.05
C HIS A 342 7.24 4.28 -17.29
N PHE A 343 6.65 5.37 -17.80
CA PHE A 343 5.58 6.11 -17.12
C PHE A 343 4.16 5.67 -17.50
N THR A 344 4.02 4.62 -18.32
CA THR A 344 2.71 4.04 -18.66
C THR A 344 2.43 2.81 -17.79
N HIS A 345 1.48 2.93 -16.86
CA HIS A 345 1.16 1.88 -15.87
C HIS A 345 -0.10 1.07 -16.20
N LEU A 346 -0.59 1.18 -17.44
CA LEU A 346 -1.75 0.46 -17.95
C LEU A 346 -1.31 -0.74 -18.82
N PRO A 347 -2.07 -1.84 -18.88
CA PRO A 347 -1.79 -2.96 -19.79
C PRO A 347 -2.09 -2.56 -21.24
N ILE A 348 -1.17 -1.84 -21.86
CA ILE A 348 -1.28 -1.21 -23.19
C ILE A 348 -0.34 -1.90 -24.20
N ARG A 349 -0.73 -1.88 -25.47
CA ARG A 349 0.14 -2.24 -26.61
C ARG A 349 0.90 -1.01 -27.11
N TYR A 350 2.21 -1.11 -27.27
CA TYR A 350 3.03 -0.05 -27.86
C TYR A 350 3.26 -0.37 -29.34
N ILE A 351 2.90 0.56 -30.21
CA ILE A 351 2.94 0.36 -31.65
C ILE A 351 3.75 1.49 -32.27
N ILE A 352 4.86 1.17 -32.91
CA ILE A 352 5.61 2.12 -33.74
C ILE A 352 5.24 1.89 -35.19
N ALA A 353 4.56 2.86 -35.77
CA ALA A 353 4.27 2.93 -37.18
C ALA A 353 5.50 3.55 -37.89
N ASP A 354 6.40 2.73 -38.39
CA ASP A 354 7.55 3.21 -39.15
C ASP A 354 7.12 3.57 -40.57
N ASN A 355 7.25 4.85 -40.93
CA ASN A 355 6.70 5.43 -42.15
C ASN A 355 7.71 5.35 -43.30
N ALA A 356 8.29 4.16 -43.50
CA ALA A 356 9.40 3.88 -44.41
C ALA A 356 10.68 4.67 -44.08
N SER A 357 11.15 4.56 -42.85
CA SER A 357 12.43 5.14 -42.46
C SER A 357 13.59 4.50 -43.24
N THR A 358 14.57 5.33 -43.57
CA THR A 358 15.82 4.95 -44.24
C THR A 358 17.01 4.95 -43.27
N ASP A 359 16.80 5.39 -42.04
CA ASP A 359 17.78 5.31 -40.96
C ASP A 359 17.70 3.95 -40.22
N ASN A 360 18.37 3.86 -39.07
CA ASN A 360 18.42 2.64 -38.28
C ASN A 360 17.25 2.50 -37.29
N SER A 361 16.17 3.28 -37.40
CA SER A 361 15.04 3.27 -36.44
C SER A 361 14.48 1.86 -36.20
N VAL A 362 14.23 1.10 -37.27
CA VAL A 362 13.64 -0.25 -37.18
C VAL A 362 14.62 -1.24 -36.53
N GLU A 363 15.90 -1.18 -36.89
CA GLU A 363 16.92 -2.02 -36.28
C GLU A 363 17.09 -1.71 -34.78
N TYR A 364 17.11 -0.42 -34.44
CA TYR A 364 17.16 0.07 -33.07
C TYR A 364 15.99 -0.45 -32.23
N LEU A 365 14.75 -0.28 -32.70
CA LEU A 365 13.55 -0.78 -32.01
C LEU A 365 13.60 -2.29 -31.79
N ARG A 366 13.93 -3.07 -32.82
CA ARG A 366 14.03 -4.53 -32.72
C ARG A 366 15.10 -4.99 -31.74
N LYS A 367 16.18 -4.23 -31.59
CA LYS A 367 17.32 -4.56 -30.73
C LYS A 367 17.08 -4.18 -29.27
N TYR A 368 16.50 -3.01 -29.02
CA TYR A 368 16.41 -2.43 -27.67
C TYR A 368 15.00 -2.46 -27.06
N PHE A 369 13.95 -2.57 -27.88
CA PHE A 369 12.55 -2.57 -27.45
C PHE A 369 11.75 -3.74 -28.05
N PRO A 370 12.11 -5.00 -27.78
CA PRO A 370 11.43 -6.18 -28.32
C PRO A 370 9.95 -6.32 -27.92
N GLU A 371 9.51 -5.62 -26.88
CA GLU A 371 8.12 -5.55 -26.40
C GLU A 371 7.22 -4.63 -27.25
N VAL A 372 7.82 -3.82 -28.12
CA VAL A 372 7.11 -2.87 -28.98
C VAL A 372 6.78 -3.51 -30.33
N GLU A 373 5.54 -3.32 -30.79
CA GLU A 373 5.10 -3.78 -32.10
C GLU A 373 5.52 -2.79 -33.19
N VAL A 374 6.44 -3.19 -34.08
CA VAL A 374 6.90 -2.35 -35.19
C VAL A 374 6.10 -2.67 -36.45
N TYR A 375 5.39 -1.67 -36.98
CA TYR A 375 4.65 -1.72 -38.25
C TYR A 375 5.37 -0.90 -39.31
N GLU A 376 6.12 -1.57 -40.19
CA GLU A 376 6.82 -0.93 -41.32
C GLU A 376 5.85 -0.68 -42.48
N LEU A 377 5.67 0.59 -42.84
CA LEU A 377 4.89 1.01 -44.01
C LEU A 377 5.77 0.97 -45.26
N GLU A 378 5.17 0.61 -46.40
CA GLU A 378 5.88 0.47 -47.69
C GLU A 378 6.44 1.79 -48.25
N SER A 379 5.97 2.93 -47.77
CA SER A 379 6.37 4.27 -48.23
C SER A 379 6.06 5.31 -47.15
N ASN A 380 6.67 6.49 -47.27
CA ASN A 380 6.29 7.61 -46.41
C ASN A 380 4.94 8.19 -46.87
N TYR A 381 3.90 7.93 -46.09
CA TYR A 381 2.54 8.40 -46.35
C TYR A 381 2.24 9.78 -45.75
N GLY A 382 3.21 10.43 -45.11
CA GLY A 382 2.99 11.62 -44.31
C GLY A 382 2.23 11.34 -43.01
N PHE A 383 2.07 12.38 -42.20
CA PHE A 383 1.62 12.26 -40.80
C PHE A 383 0.25 11.59 -40.65
N SER A 384 -0.82 12.22 -41.16
CA SER A 384 -2.19 11.74 -40.95
C SER A 384 -2.47 10.41 -41.65
N LEU A 385 -1.93 10.21 -42.86
CA LEU A 385 -2.20 8.99 -43.63
C LEU A 385 -1.38 7.79 -43.12
N GLY A 386 -0.17 8.02 -42.60
CA GLY A 386 0.62 6.98 -41.92
C GLY A 386 -0.13 6.37 -40.74
N TYR A 387 -0.60 7.22 -39.82
CA TYR A 387 -1.46 6.80 -38.70
C TYR A 387 -2.72 6.04 -39.16
N ASN A 388 -3.45 6.62 -40.12
CA ASN A 388 -4.69 6.02 -40.62
C ASN A 388 -4.48 4.62 -41.21
N ARG A 389 -3.32 4.35 -41.84
CA ARG A 389 -3.02 3.03 -42.39
C ARG A 389 -2.78 2.00 -41.31
N VAL A 390 -1.99 2.32 -40.29
CA VAL A 390 -1.72 1.41 -39.19
C VAL A 390 -3.00 1.14 -38.40
N ILE A 391 -3.76 2.17 -38.03
CA ILE A 391 -4.98 2.01 -37.23
C ILE A 391 -6.05 1.17 -37.93
N LYS A 392 -6.21 1.30 -39.25
CA LYS A 392 -7.12 0.44 -40.02
C LYS A 392 -6.77 -1.04 -39.95
N SER A 393 -5.49 -1.36 -39.72
CA SER A 393 -5.01 -2.73 -39.58
C SER A 393 -5.15 -3.27 -38.15
N LEU A 394 -5.23 -2.38 -37.15
CA LEU A 394 -5.42 -2.74 -35.76
C LEU A 394 -6.86 -3.16 -35.51
N LYS A 395 -7.04 -4.42 -35.10
CA LYS A 395 -8.34 -4.96 -34.67
C LYS A 395 -8.38 -5.04 -33.16
N ASP A 396 -9.60 -5.11 -32.64
CA ASP A 396 -9.88 -5.36 -31.23
C ASP A 396 -9.25 -4.31 -30.30
N LEU A 397 -9.32 -3.02 -30.64
CA LEU A 397 -8.94 -1.91 -29.76
C LEU A 397 -10.17 -1.10 -29.36
N ASP A 398 -10.29 -0.77 -28.08
CA ASP A 398 -11.30 0.12 -27.52
C ASP A 398 -10.86 1.58 -27.55
N TYR A 399 -9.56 1.83 -27.37
CA TYR A 399 -8.97 3.18 -27.46
C TYR A 399 -7.61 3.16 -28.14
N VAL A 400 -7.29 4.26 -28.81
CA VAL A 400 -5.99 4.52 -29.42
C VAL A 400 -5.49 5.88 -28.92
N VAL A 401 -4.28 5.89 -28.38
CA VAL A 401 -3.54 7.10 -28.02
C VAL A 401 -2.57 7.40 -29.15
N PHE A 402 -2.65 8.59 -29.73
CA PHE A 402 -1.68 9.08 -30.70
C PHE A 402 -0.61 9.85 -29.96
N LEU A 403 0.66 9.49 -30.17
CA LEU A 403 1.78 10.16 -29.54
C LEU A 403 2.87 10.41 -30.59
N ASN A 404 3.42 11.62 -30.64
CA ASN A 404 4.53 11.89 -31.55
C ASN A 404 5.83 11.29 -31.00
N SER A 405 6.78 10.98 -31.90
CA SER A 405 8.06 10.39 -31.52
C SER A 405 8.94 11.33 -30.68
N ASP A 406 8.71 12.64 -30.76
CA ASP A 406 9.46 13.71 -30.10
C ASP A 406 8.84 14.16 -28.76
N VAL A 407 7.96 13.35 -28.17
CA VAL A 407 7.27 13.67 -26.92
C VAL A 407 7.85 12.89 -25.76
N GLU A 408 8.40 13.63 -24.80
CA GLU A 408 8.68 13.13 -23.46
C GLU A 408 7.38 13.09 -22.62
N VAL A 409 7.17 12.00 -21.90
CA VAL A 409 6.03 11.87 -20.98
C VAL A 409 6.50 11.75 -19.53
N THR A 410 5.65 12.15 -18.59
CA THR A 410 5.94 12.15 -17.15
C THR A 410 4.95 11.26 -16.38
N GLU A 411 5.21 11.05 -15.09
CA GLU A 411 4.35 10.25 -14.21
C GLU A 411 2.90 10.79 -14.24
N GLY A 412 1.94 9.91 -14.53
CA GLY A 412 0.50 10.24 -14.54
C GLY A 412 -0.04 10.83 -15.84
N TRP A 413 0.69 10.75 -16.96
CA TRP A 413 0.26 11.30 -18.25
C TRP A 413 -0.96 10.60 -18.90
N LEU A 414 -1.25 9.35 -18.51
CA LEU A 414 -2.37 8.54 -19.02
C LEU A 414 -3.26 7.95 -17.94
#